data_AF-A0A926A7N5-F1
#
_entry.id   AF-A0A926A7N5-F1
#
_cell.length_a   1.000
_cell.length_b   1.000
_cell.length_c   1.000
_cell.angle_alpha   90.00
_cell.angle_beta   90.00
_cell.angle_gamma   90.00
#
_symmetry.space_group_name_H-M   'P 1'
#
loop_
_entity.id
_entity.type
_entity.pdbx_description
1 polymer ?
#
loop_
_entity_poly.entity_id
_entity_poly.type
_entity_poly.pdbx_seq_one_letter_code
_entity_poly.pdbx_strand_id
1 'polypeptide(L)'
;TQVVKEGVVKHDYKLVLLADGGSIRSVDLYTVSEFSLQDAGLQRDLERLLAITLDAKYTDRKTVTVQAQGDGERDLRIGYLVEQPIWKASYRLLLDKDPKAGSLLQGWALTENNTEDDWKDVDISFVAGNPLSYIMDLYSPYYPQRPVVPIPGLTGLAVNWGAAPEASALGVLALAENEELKNLAAADNAVGEKMAKRDEGARRKATAAAPAAPGMAREFAAAAKPMAELAERSMAAMATGTKVGELFSYESKEKVSIARGKAAMVPIIAQKMKGDRVVYYKAAFSPKPVDAYILKNETDLTLEAGALTFFEESTSLGSGILSHVLVPGAKEIIPYALDAAVSITPAVQSQHEPAYKGKLANGYLTLTSVETLTSTWKIANKGKDEKIVLIDQPINHAFKLVEPAKAEEEVENHYRFRQIIKAAETREFKVSERRDVSQQIYLQNINEDQIRFYARQTFFSDKAKAFFTELANLQARRTEIVRNVQNMNGQVQRLSAEQDRLRNNLNTLQNTPKEAELRARWVKALSDAEDKLVQLRGALDEAGTKQRVLDEQLAKKILEYQGE
;
A
#
# COMPACT_ATOMS: atom_id res chain seq x y z
N THR A 1 13.65 -46.83 58.66
CA THR A 1 12.98 -47.03 59.95
C THR A 1 12.42 -45.69 60.40
N GLN A 2 11.12 -45.58 60.70
CA GLN A 2 10.52 -44.31 61.14
C GLN A 2 10.96 -43.98 62.57
N VAL A 3 11.58 -42.82 62.76
CA VAL A 3 11.74 -42.20 64.09
C VAL A 3 11.02 -40.86 64.04
N VAL A 4 9.98 -40.70 64.86
CA VAL A 4 9.16 -39.48 64.92
C VAL A 4 9.65 -38.62 66.08
N LYS A 5 10.22 -37.46 65.76
CA LYS A 5 10.28 -36.29 66.65
C LYS A 5 9.96 -35.05 65.81
N GLU A 6 8.99 -34.26 66.28
CA GLU A 6 8.62 -32.93 65.77
C GLU A 6 8.05 -32.84 64.33
N GLY A 7 7.12 -33.72 63.97
CA GLY A 7 6.17 -33.45 62.86
C GLY A 7 6.76 -33.43 61.44
N VAL A 8 8.05 -33.70 61.25
CA VAL A 8 8.68 -33.91 59.94
C VAL A 8 8.98 -35.39 59.76
N VAL A 9 8.29 -36.06 58.84
CA VAL A 9 8.60 -37.46 58.49
C VAL A 9 9.85 -37.47 57.61
N LYS A 10 11.03 -37.66 58.21
CA LYS A 10 12.26 -37.93 57.46
C LYS A 10 12.26 -39.39 57.01
N HIS A 11 12.24 -39.60 55.69
CA HIS A 11 12.41 -40.91 55.07
C HIS A 11 13.91 -41.17 54.88
N ASP A 12 14.50 -41.93 55.80
CA ASP A 12 15.88 -42.42 55.65
C ASP A 12 15.87 -43.73 54.85
N TYR A 13 16.43 -43.69 53.64
CA TYR A 13 16.64 -44.86 52.81
C TYR A 13 18.01 -45.45 53.14
N LYS A 14 18.02 -46.71 53.57
CA LYS A 14 19.26 -47.44 53.84
C LYS A 14 19.45 -48.52 52.81
N LEU A 15 20.64 -48.56 52.22
CA LEU A 15 21.06 -49.65 51.35
C LEU A 15 21.57 -50.79 52.23
N VAL A 16 20.98 -51.98 52.09
CA VAL A 16 21.40 -53.18 52.82
C VAL A 16 22.14 -54.07 51.84
N LEU A 17 23.43 -54.32 52.10
CA LEU A 17 24.32 -55.09 51.25
C LEU A 17 24.77 -56.34 52.00
N LEU A 18 24.67 -57.50 51.34
CA LEU A 18 25.35 -58.73 51.78
C LEU A 18 26.75 -58.70 51.18
N ALA A 19 27.77 -58.60 52.03
CA ALA A 19 29.16 -58.65 51.60
C ALA A 19 29.67 -60.11 51.53
N ASP A 20 30.69 -60.33 50.71
CA ASP A 20 31.35 -61.63 50.60
C ASP A 20 31.85 -62.10 51.97
N GLY A 21 31.45 -63.33 52.35
CA GLY A 21 31.63 -63.87 53.71
C GLY A 21 30.37 -63.85 54.58
N GLY A 22 29.21 -63.41 54.05
CA GLY A 22 27.90 -63.56 54.70
C GLY A 22 27.53 -62.44 55.68
N SER A 23 28.37 -61.41 55.82
CA SER A 23 28.07 -60.26 56.68
C SER A 23 27.10 -59.30 56.00
N ILE A 24 26.03 -58.92 56.69
CA ILE A 24 25.06 -57.91 56.21
C ILE A 24 25.45 -56.54 56.76
N ARG A 25 25.64 -55.57 55.88
CA ARG A 25 25.96 -54.18 56.22
C ARG A 25 24.85 -53.26 55.75
N SER A 26 24.47 -52.29 56.60
CA SER A 26 23.53 -51.23 56.25
C SER A 26 24.29 -49.92 56.10
N VAL A 27 24.17 -49.29 54.93
CA VAL A 27 24.76 -47.99 54.60
C VAL A 27 23.63 -46.99 54.41
N ASP A 28 23.77 -45.78 54.94
CA ASP A 28 22.85 -44.69 54.66
C ASP A 28 23.01 -44.28 53.19
N LEU A 29 21.95 -44.33 52.41
CA LEU A 29 22.03 -44.04 50.98
C LEU A 29 22.46 -42.60 50.72
N TYR A 30 22.12 -41.67 51.62
CA TYR A 30 22.47 -40.26 51.49
C TYR A 30 23.94 -39.96 51.78
N THR A 31 24.69 -40.91 52.38
CA THR A 31 26.13 -40.75 52.63
C THR A 31 27.01 -41.35 51.53
N VAL A 32 26.42 -42.00 50.53
CA VAL A 32 27.15 -42.53 49.37
C VAL A 32 27.47 -41.37 48.42
N SER A 33 28.74 -40.96 48.38
CA SER A 33 29.22 -39.89 47.48
C SER A 33 29.66 -40.40 46.10
N GLU A 34 29.99 -41.68 46.00
CA GLU A 34 30.50 -42.29 44.77
C GLU A 34 30.08 -43.76 44.68
N PHE A 35 29.76 -44.19 43.47
CA PHE A 35 29.45 -45.58 43.11
C PHE A 35 30.11 -45.87 41.77
N SER A 36 30.79 -47.01 41.65
CA SER A 36 31.39 -47.49 40.42
C SER A 36 30.88 -48.88 40.06
N LEU A 37 30.60 -49.08 38.77
CA LEU A 37 30.27 -50.40 38.22
C LEU A 37 31.59 -51.15 37.99
N GLN A 38 31.75 -52.31 38.62
CA GLN A 38 32.96 -53.13 38.42
C GLN A 38 32.97 -53.87 37.08
N ASP A 39 31.80 -54.06 36.47
CA ASP A 39 31.69 -54.67 35.14
C ASP A 39 31.89 -53.62 34.04
N ALA A 40 32.96 -53.79 33.27
CA ALA A 40 33.35 -52.86 32.21
C ALA A 40 32.36 -52.81 31.02
N GLY A 41 31.57 -53.87 30.80
CA GLY A 41 30.53 -53.89 29.78
C GLY A 41 29.34 -53.03 30.18
N LEU A 42 28.84 -53.23 31.40
CA LEU A 42 27.78 -52.42 32.01
C LEU A 42 28.17 -50.94 32.11
N GLN A 43 29.43 -50.63 32.41
CA GLN A 43 29.90 -49.25 32.43
C GLN A 43 29.80 -48.60 31.04
N ARG A 44 30.24 -49.30 29.98
CA ARG A 44 30.09 -48.81 28.59
C ARG A 44 28.64 -48.69 28.16
N ASP A 45 27.79 -49.64 28.55
CA ASP A 45 26.37 -49.61 28.21
C ASP A 45 25.64 -48.47 28.93
N LEU A 46 25.98 -48.20 30.20
CA LEU A 46 25.46 -47.04 30.93
C LEU A 46 25.93 -45.72 30.31
N GLU A 47 27.22 -45.59 29.99
CA GLU A 47 27.76 -44.42 29.30
C GLU A 47 27.07 -44.20 27.95
N ARG A 48 26.89 -45.26 27.17
CA ARG A 48 26.19 -45.22 25.88
C ARG A 48 24.73 -44.85 26.04
N LEU A 49 24.03 -45.41 27.02
CA LEU A 49 22.62 -45.11 27.28
C LEU A 49 22.44 -43.67 27.75
N LEU A 50 23.31 -43.17 28.63
CA LEU A 50 23.32 -41.77 29.04
C LEU A 50 23.60 -40.84 27.86
N ALA A 51 24.55 -41.19 26.99
CA ALA A 51 24.83 -40.44 25.76
C ALA A 51 23.63 -40.42 24.81
N ILE A 52 22.99 -41.57 24.54
CA ILE A 52 21.78 -41.65 23.71
C ILE A 52 20.63 -40.87 24.35
N THR A 53 20.48 -40.90 25.67
CA THR A 53 19.42 -40.19 26.38
C THR A 53 19.65 -38.67 26.34
N LEU A 54 20.90 -38.22 26.44
CA LEU A 54 21.30 -36.82 26.25
C LEU A 54 21.05 -36.38 24.80
N ASP A 55 21.45 -37.18 23.81
CA ASP A 55 21.22 -36.90 22.38
C ASP A 55 19.73 -36.88 22.03
N ALA A 56 18.92 -37.78 22.60
CA ALA A 56 17.47 -37.79 22.42
C ALA A 56 16.78 -36.57 23.05
N LYS A 57 17.38 -35.97 24.09
CA LYS A 57 16.88 -34.76 24.74
C LYS A 57 17.16 -33.49 23.93
N TYR A 58 18.21 -33.51 23.10
CA TYR A 58 18.68 -32.39 22.28
C TYR A 58 18.80 -32.83 20.82
N THR A 59 17.66 -33.10 20.18
CA THR A 59 17.58 -33.59 18.78
C THR A 59 18.13 -32.61 17.73
N ASP A 60 18.40 -31.38 18.15
CA ASP A 60 18.91 -30.25 17.38
C ASP A 60 20.41 -29.98 17.57
N ARG A 61 21.11 -30.69 18.47
CA ARG A 61 22.58 -30.54 18.61
C ARG A 61 23.33 -31.39 17.59
N LYS A 62 24.39 -30.81 17.02
CA LYS A 62 25.32 -31.50 16.10
C LYS A 62 26.75 -31.36 16.61
N THR A 63 27.50 -32.45 16.60
CA THR A 63 28.92 -32.44 16.95
C THR A 63 29.75 -32.05 15.73
N VAL A 64 30.53 -30.98 15.84
CA VAL A 64 31.54 -30.59 14.84
C VAL A 64 32.92 -30.99 15.38
N THR A 65 33.60 -31.88 14.68
CA THR A 65 34.97 -32.30 15.04
C THR A 65 35.97 -31.55 14.18
N VAL A 66 36.80 -30.71 14.81
CA VAL A 66 37.90 -30.00 14.14
C VAL A 66 39.19 -30.79 14.36
N GLN A 67 39.81 -31.25 13.27
CA GLN A 67 41.11 -31.91 13.30
C GLN A 67 42.18 -30.96 12.76
N ALA A 68 43.27 -30.77 13.50
CA ALA A 68 44.43 -30.00 13.07
C ALA A 68 45.63 -30.92 12.87
N GLN A 69 46.35 -30.79 11.75
CA GLN A 69 47.54 -31.61 11.43
C GLN A 69 48.85 -30.87 11.73
N GLY A 70 49.84 -31.57 12.32
CA GLY A 70 51.20 -31.08 12.61
C GLY A 70 51.51 -30.92 14.11
N ASP A 71 52.77 -30.69 14.46
CA ASP A 71 53.25 -30.59 15.84
C ASP A 71 53.38 -29.13 16.31
N GLY A 72 53.05 -28.86 17.58
CA GLY A 72 53.16 -27.53 18.22
C GLY A 72 51.83 -26.81 18.47
N GLU A 73 51.89 -25.72 19.25
CA GLU A 73 50.74 -24.85 19.54
C GLU A 73 50.29 -24.06 18.29
N ARG A 74 48.98 -23.86 18.16
CA ARG A 74 48.38 -23.08 17.07
C ARG A 74 47.09 -22.40 17.51
N ASP A 75 46.87 -21.20 17.01
CA ASP A 75 45.61 -20.49 17.17
C ASP A 75 44.58 -21.00 16.15
N LEU A 76 43.44 -21.46 16.64
CA LEU A 76 42.31 -21.88 15.80
C LEU A 76 41.20 -20.83 15.91
N ARG A 77 40.78 -20.28 14.76
CA ARG A 77 39.62 -19.40 14.67
C ARG A 77 38.45 -20.15 14.04
N ILE A 78 37.34 -20.25 14.77
CA ILE A 78 36.10 -20.84 14.29
C ILE A 78 35.10 -19.69 14.10
N GLY A 79 34.50 -19.62 12.91
CA GLY A 79 33.42 -18.70 12.60
C GLY A 79 32.23 -19.47 12.06
N TYR A 80 31.03 -19.12 12.52
CA TYR A 80 29.79 -19.74 12.08
C TYR A 80 28.69 -18.68 11.99
N LEU A 81 27.65 -18.97 11.21
CA LEU A 81 26.48 -18.12 11.05
C LEU A 81 25.26 -18.86 11.62
N VAL A 82 24.52 -18.20 12.50
CA VAL A 82 23.25 -18.69 13.05
C VAL A 82 22.17 -17.67 12.77
N GLU A 83 20.93 -18.15 12.66
CA GLU A 83 19.77 -17.28 12.63
C GLU A 83 19.71 -16.45 13.93
N GLN A 84 19.46 -15.15 13.78
CA GLN A 84 19.35 -14.19 14.88
C GLN A 84 18.16 -13.27 14.62
N PRO A 85 17.46 -12.82 15.67
CA PRO A 85 16.40 -11.83 15.54
C PRO A 85 16.95 -10.52 15.00
N ILE A 86 16.12 -9.77 14.27
CA ILE A 86 16.51 -8.46 13.75
C ILE A 86 16.79 -7.50 14.92
N TRP A 87 17.93 -6.82 14.85
CA TRP A 87 18.24 -5.72 15.76
C TRP A 87 17.38 -4.50 15.40
N LYS A 88 17.01 -3.67 16.38
CA LYS A 88 16.09 -2.54 16.18
C LYS A 88 16.77 -1.25 16.58
N ALA A 89 16.76 -0.25 15.70
CA ALA A 89 17.22 1.09 16.05
C ALA A 89 16.12 1.85 16.81
N SER A 90 16.52 2.57 17.86
CA SER A 90 15.67 3.51 18.59
C SER A 90 16.42 4.79 18.82
N TYR A 91 15.74 5.91 18.60
CA TYR A 91 16.32 7.24 18.66
C TYR A 91 15.53 8.15 19.58
N ARG A 92 16.22 9.14 20.16
CA ARG A 92 15.63 10.26 20.88
C ARG A 92 16.22 11.55 20.33
N LEU A 93 15.34 12.50 20.03
CA LEU A 93 15.74 13.84 19.62
C LEU A 93 15.35 14.83 20.70
N LEU A 94 16.35 15.44 21.33
CA LEU A 94 16.16 16.53 22.28
C LEU A 94 16.23 17.85 21.50
N LEU A 95 15.07 18.47 21.33
CA LEU A 95 14.92 19.75 20.67
C LEU A 95 15.38 20.87 21.60
N ASP A 96 16.19 21.78 21.07
CA ASP A 96 16.53 23.04 21.72
C ASP A 96 15.48 24.11 21.38
N LYS A 97 15.27 25.06 22.31
CA LYS A 97 14.40 26.22 22.10
C LYS A 97 15.02 27.22 21.12
N ASP A 98 16.35 27.27 21.04
CA ASP A 98 17.05 28.00 20.00
C ASP A 98 17.33 27.07 18.81
N PRO A 99 16.66 27.25 17.65
CA PRO A 99 16.90 26.43 16.46
C PRO A 99 18.35 26.46 16.00
N LYS A 100 19.12 27.51 16.33
CA LYS A 100 20.54 27.64 15.95
C LYS A 100 21.49 26.79 16.80
N ALA A 101 21.08 26.39 18.00
CA ALA A 101 21.88 25.56 18.90
C ALA A 101 22.01 24.10 18.42
N GLY A 102 21.12 23.68 17.50
CA GLY A 102 21.02 22.29 17.04
C GLY A 102 20.26 21.41 18.03
N SER A 103 19.75 20.27 17.57
CA SER A 103 19.03 19.29 18.40
C SER A 103 19.93 18.09 18.68
N LEU A 104 19.96 17.58 19.91
CA LEU A 104 20.79 16.43 20.26
C LEU A 104 20.07 15.14 19.85
N LEU A 105 20.64 14.41 18.89
CA LEU A 105 20.19 13.07 18.51
C LEU A 105 20.97 12.02 19.31
N GLN A 106 20.23 11.18 20.02
CA GLN A 106 20.75 9.98 20.69
C GLN A 106 20.15 8.75 20.03
N GLY A 107 20.92 7.70 19.84
CA GLY A 107 20.45 6.45 19.25
C GLY A 107 21.06 5.22 19.89
N TRP A 108 20.26 4.16 19.91
CA TRP A 108 20.61 2.86 20.46
C TRP A 108 20.26 1.75 19.46
N ALA A 109 21.10 0.73 19.40
CA ALA A 109 20.78 -0.55 18.80
C ALA A 109 20.29 -1.50 19.90
N LEU A 110 19.04 -1.94 19.78
CA LEU A 110 18.46 -2.98 20.63
C LEU A 110 18.84 -4.35 20.06
N THR A 111 19.52 -5.13 20.88
CA THR A 111 19.92 -6.51 20.57
C THR A 111 19.41 -7.46 21.65
N GLU A 112 19.02 -8.66 21.23
CA GLU A 112 18.44 -9.69 22.08
C GLU A 112 19.33 -10.94 22.02
N ASN A 113 19.81 -11.43 23.17
CA ASN A 113 20.53 -12.70 23.22
C ASN A 113 19.52 -13.84 23.30
N ASN A 114 19.20 -14.42 22.15
CA ASN A 114 18.32 -15.59 22.03
C ASN A 114 19.06 -16.94 22.13
N THR A 115 20.36 -16.93 22.41
CA THR A 115 21.18 -18.14 22.50
C THR A 115 21.09 -18.78 23.88
N GLU A 116 21.55 -20.03 24.00
CA GLU A 116 21.59 -20.75 25.28
C GLU A 116 22.72 -20.29 26.21
N ASP A 117 23.66 -19.51 25.68
CA ASP A 117 24.87 -19.06 26.36
C ASP A 117 24.83 -17.58 26.74
N ASP A 118 25.47 -17.24 27.85
CA ASP A 118 25.70 -15.85 28.21
C ASP A 118 26.76 -15.25 27.30
N TRP A 119 26.46 -14.13 26.65
CA TRP A 119 27.48 -13.35 25.96
C TRP A 119 28.28 -12.60 27.01
N LYS A 120 29.59 -12.88 27.10
CA LYS A 120 30.51 -12.24 28.04
C LYS A 120 31.63 -11.57 27.25
N ASP A 121 31.70 -10.26 27.38
CA ASP A 121 32.72 -9.40 26.79
C ASP A 121 32.93 -9.61 25.28
N VAL A 122 31.82 -9.67 24.54
CA VAL A 122 31.84 -9.88 23.08
C VAL A 122 31.95 -8.56 22.31
N ASP A 123 32.60 -8.59 21.14
CA ASP A 123 32.47 -7.53 20.15
C ASP A 123 31.16 -7.71 19.40
N ILE A 124 30.35 -6.65 19.34
CA ILE A 124 29.09 -6.65 18.59
C ILE A 124 29.15 -5.55 17.54
N SER A 125 28.77 -5.93 16.33
CA SER A 125 28.67 -5.03 15.18
C SER A 125 27.26 -5.09 14.59
N PHE A 126 26.60 -3.94 14.49
CA PHE A 126 25.25 -3.84 13.91
C PHE A 126 25.35 -3.41 12.46
N VAL A 127 24.87 -4.23 11.53
CA VAL A 127 24.92 -3.91 10.10
C VAL A 127 23.61 -3.27 9.68
N ALA A 128 23.70 -2.03 9.20
CA ALA A 128 22.62 -1.24 8.62
C ALA A 128 22.59 -1.36 7.09
N GLY A 129 21.40 -1.21 6.50
CA GLY A 129 21.21 -1.26 5.05
C GLY A 129 20.56 -2.53 4.51
N ASN A 130 19.78 -3.25 5.31
CA ASN A 130 18.97 -4.41 4.90
C ASN A 130 19.75 -5.50 4.10
N PRO A 131 20.74 -6.18 4.71
CA PRO A 131 21.42 -7.29 4.05
C PRO A 131 20.44 -8.42 3.68
N LEU A 132 20.62 -9.00 2.49
CA LEU A 132 19.82 -10.15 2.06
C LEU A 132 20.32 -11.43 2.75
N SER A 133 19.42 -12.15 3.40
CA SER A 133 19.64 -13.50 3.96
C SER A 133 18.48 -14.41 3.55
N TYR A 134 18.73 -15.71 3.46
CA TYR A 134 17.74 -16.71 3.03
C TYR A 134 17.94 -18.03 3.77
N ILE A 135 16.85 -18.80 3.90
CA ILE A 135 16.90 -20.18 4.38
C ILE A 135 16.96 -21.08 3.15
N MET A 136 17.97 -21.96 3.09
CA MET A 136 18.13 -22.97 2.05
C MET A 136 18.25 -24.34 2.69
N ASP A 137 17.40 -25.28 2.27
CA ASP A 137 17.52 -26.67 2.67
C ASP A 137 18.67 -27.33 1.88
N LEU A 138 19.82 -27.46 2.54
CA LEU A 138 20.98 -28.16 2.01
C LEU A 138 20.99 -29.66 2.33
N TYR A 139 20.05 -30.12 3.16
CA TYR A 139 20.03 -31.49 3.66
C TYR A 139 19.17 -32.39 2.79
N SER A 140 17.99 -31.92 2.38
CA SER A 140 17.11 -32.72 1.54
C SER A 140 17.76 -32.95 0.17
N PRO A 141 17.92 -34.21 -0.27
CA PRO A 141 18.44 -34.47 -1.61
C PRO A 141 17.47 -33.90 -2.64
N TYR A 142 17.92 -32.86 -3.35
CA TYR A 142 17.19 -32.30 -4.46
C TYR A 142 17.37 -33.20 -5.68
N TYR A 143 16.31 -33.94 -6.04
CA TYR A 143 16.27 -34.73 -7.26
C TYR A 143 15.73 -33.88 -8.41
N PRO A 144 16.58 -33.37 -9.33
CA PRO A 144 16.07 -32.69 -10.51
C PRO A 144 15.29 -33.68 -11.37
N GLN A 145 14.21 -33.22 -12.00
CA GLN A 145 13.50 -33.97 -13.04
C GLN A 145 14.47 -34.27 -14.19
N ARG A 146 14.99 -35.50 -14.24
CA ARG A 146 15.88 -35.96 -15.32
C ARG A 146 15.03 -36.39 -16.52
N PRO A 147 15.39 -36.00 -17.75
CA PRO A 147 14.71 -36.53 -18.94
C PRO A 147 14.87 -38.06 -18.98
N VAL A 148 13.75 -38.76 -19.11
CA VAL A 148 13.74 -40.21 -19.28
C VAL A 148 14.16 -40.50 -20.72
N VAL A 149 15.38 -41.00 -20.90
CA VAL A 149 15.81 -41.53 -22.19
C VAL A 149 15.34 -42.99 -22.28
N PRO A 150 14.46 -43.35 -23.23
CA PRO A 150 14.06 -44.74 -23.40
C PRO A 150 15.28 -45.59 -23.80
N ILE A 151 15.31 -46.86 -23.41
CA ILE A 151 16.38 -47.79 -23.81
C ILE A 151 16.47 -47.81 -25.35
N PRO A 152 17.63 -47.46 -25.93
CA PRO A 152 17.82 -47.53 -27.39
C PRO A 152 17.49 -48.94 -27.90
N GLY A 153 16.52 -49.05 -28.82
CA GLY A 153 16.04 -50.33 -29.37
C GLY A 153 14.78 -50.91 -28.72
N LEU A 154 14.29 -50.34 -27.61
CA LEU A 154 13.02 -50.73 -26.95
C LEU A 154 11.93 -49.64 -27.04
N THR A 155 12.13 -48.64 -27.89
CA THR A 155 11.12 -47.62 -28.21
C THR A 155 10.00 -48.24 -29.02
N GLY A 156 8.80 -48.37 -28.43
CA GLY A 156 7.59 -48.80 -29.15
C GLY A 156 7.01 -50.15 -28.74
N LEU A 157 7.42 -50.76 -27.61
CA LEU A 157 6.82 -52.02 -27.16
C LEU A 157 5.32 -51.93 -26.80
N ALA A 158 4.73 -50.74 -26.75
CA ALA A 158 3.28 -50.50 -26.59
C ALA A 158 2.61 -51.38 -25.52
N VAL A 159 3.32 -51.72 -24.44
CA VAL A 159 2.78 -52.51 -23.35
C VAL A 159 1.98 -51.58 -22.45
N ASN A 160 0.66 -51.70 -22.50
CA ASN A 160 -0.21 -51.00 -21.58
C ASN A 160 -0.25 -51.76 -20.23
N TRP A 161 0.65 -51.37 -19.31
CA TRP A 161 0.67 -51.91 -17.94
C TRP A 161 -0.63 -51.65 -17.16
N GLY A 162 -1.44 -50.66 -17.56
CA GLY A 162 -2.77 -50.42 -17.00
C GLY A 162 -3.83 -51.45 -17.42
N ALA A 163 -3.52 -52.33 -18.38
CA ALA A 163 -4.35 -53.48 -18.76
C ALA A 163 -3.74 -54.82 -18.31
N ALA A 164 -2.72 -54.80 -17.44
CA ALA A 164 -2.22 -56.02 -16.83
C ALA A 164 -3.35 -56.68 -16.00
N PRO A 165 -3.54 -58.01 -16.07
CA PRO A 165 -4.55 -58.68 -15.27
C PRO A 165 -4.29 -58.39 -13.79
N GLU A 166 -5.30 -57.94 -13.05
CA GLU A 166 -5.23 -57.88 -11.60
C GLU A 166 -4.94 -59.28 -11.05
N ALA A 167 -4.03 -59.36 -10.07
CA ALA A 167 -3.78 -60.61 -9.37
C ALA A 167 -5.10 -61.14 -8.81
N SER A 168 -5.52 -62.34 -9.24
CA SER A 168 -6.81 -62.91 -8.83
C SER A 168 -6.95 -62.93 -7.31
N ALA A 169 -8.09 -62.47 -6.81
CA ALA A 169 -8.47 -62.38 -5.40
C ALA A 169 -8.64 -63.75 -4.68
N LEU A 170 -7.86 -64.76 -5.06
CA LEU A 170 -7.82 -66.10 -4.46
C LEU A 170 -6.83 -66.20 -3.28
N GLY A 171 -6.27 -65.07 -2.82
CA GLY A 171 -5.31 -65.01 -1.72
C GLY A 171 -5.67 -64.08 -0.56
N VAL A 172 -6.82 -63.40 -0.57
CA VAL A 172 -7.18 -62.39 0.47
C VAL A 172 -8.49 -62.74 1.23
N LEU A 173 -9.18 -63.81 0.85
CA LEU A 173 -10.28 -64.39 1.64
C LEU A 173 -9.72 -65.32 2.72
N ALA A 174 -9.28 -64.78 3.87
CA ALA A 174 -9.28 -65.47 5.18
C ALA A 174 -8.70 -64.66 6.37
N LEU A 175 -8.72 -63.32 6.40
CA LEU A 175 -8.39 -62.56 7.63
C LEU A 175 -9.32 -61.37 7.89
N ALA A 176 -10.53 -61.39 7.34
CA ALA A 176 -11.58 -60.42 7.65
C ALA A 176 -12.47 -60.94 8.78
N GLU A 177 -11.95 -60.97 10.00
CA GLU A 177 -12.72 -61.00 11.25
C GLU A 177 -11.76 -60.72 12.42
N ASN A 178 -11.33 -59.46 12.55
CA ASN A 178 -10.82 -58.99 13.84
C ASN A 178 -11.50 -57.66 14.21
N GLU A 179 -12.43 -57.76 15.16
CA GLU A 179 -13.15 -56.66 15.80
C GLU A 179 -12.22 -55.68 16.53
N GLU A 180 -10.93 -55.99 16.71
CA GLU A 180 -9.94 -55.08 17.32
C GLU A 180 -9.58 -53.85 16.46
N LEU A 181 -9.68 -53.93 15.13
CA LEU A 181 -9.36 -52.79 14.24
C LEU A 181 -10.46 -51.71 14.21
N LYS A 182 -11.70 -52.03 14.62
CA LYS A 182 -12.79 -51.03 14.76
C LYS A 182 -12.69 -50.23 16.06
N ASN A 183 -12.09 -50.79 17.11
CA ASN A 183 -11.93 -50.10 18.40
C ASN A 183 -10.73 -49.13 18.44
N LEU A 184 -9.79 -49.22 17.49
CA LEU A 184 -8.68 -48.27 17.35
C LEU A 184 -9.07 -46.96 16.66
N ALA A 185 -10.14 -46.94 15.84
CA ALA A 185 -10.65 -45.71 15.21
C ALA A 185 -11.65 -44.93 16.08
N ALA A 186 -12.13 -45.53 17.18
CA ALA A 186 -13.06 -44.88 18.13
C ALA A 186 -12.37 -44.23 19.34
N ALA A 187 -11.07 -44.49 19.55
CA ALA A 187 -10.30 -43.92 20.66
C ALA A 187 -9.67 -42.55 20.34
N ASP A 188 -9.50 -42.20 19.06
CA ASP A 188 -8.85 -40.94 18.64
C ASP A 188 -9.80 -39.72 18.63
N ASN A 189 -11.12 -39.92 18.70
CA ASN A 189 -12.11 -38.85 18.72
C ASN A 189 -12.63 -38.48 20.13
N ALA A 190 -12.05 -39.03 21.20
CA ALA A 190 -12.45 -38.74 22.59
C ALA A 190 -11.46 -37.87 23.38
N VAL A 191 -10.28 -37.56 22.82
CA VAL A 191 -9.26 -36.71 23.47
C VAL A 191 -9.25 -35.27 22.92
N GLY A 192 -9.89 -35.01 21.77
CA GLY A 192 -9.94 -33.69 21.13
C GLY A 192 -10.99 -32.68 21.66
N GLU A 193 -11.96 -33.10 22.49
CA GLU A 193 -13.11 -32.23 22.87
C GLU A 193 -13.24 -31.93 24.37
N LYS A 194 -12.21 -32.18 25.19
CA LYS A 194 -12.22 -31.82 26.63
C LYS A 194 -11.04 -30.96 27.11
N MET A 195 -10.44 -30.17 26.22
CA MET A 195 -9.53 -29.07 26.58
C MET A 195 -9.87 -27.74 25.89
N ALA A 196 -11.15 -27.53 25.55
CA ALA A 196 -11.67 -26.24 25.11
C ALA A 196 -12.97 -25.93 25.85
N LYS A 197 -12.84 -25.46 27.11
CA LYS A 197 -13.81 -24.68 27.92
C LYS A 197 -13.52 -24.87 29.42
N ARG A 198 -12.49 -24.18 29.91
CA ARG A 198 -12.37 -23.84 31.33
C ARG A 198 -11.29 -22.77 31.55
N ASP A 199 -11.54 -21.56 31.06
CA ASP A 199 -11.08 -20.35 31.77
C ASP A 199 -11.79 -19.09 31.26
N GLU A 200 -13.06 -18.96 31.65
CA GLU A 200 -13.79 -17.70 31.50
C GLU A 200 -14.68 -17.55 32.75
N GLY A 201 -14.15 -16.89 33.79
CA GLY A 201 -14.92 -16.73 35.02
C GLY A 201 -14.18 -16.24 36.25
N ALA A 202 -13.41 -15.15 36.18
CA ALA A 202 -13.01 -14.40 37.38
C ALA A 202 -12.54 -12.97 37.07
N ARG A 203 -13.45 -12.12 36.58
CA ARG A 203 -13.30 -10.66 36.65
C ARG A 203 -14.44 -10.10 37.48
N ARG A 204 -14.15 -9.73 38.73
CA ARG A 204 -14.65 -8.51 39.41
C ARG A 204 -14.21 -8.45 40.88
N LYS A 205 -13.72 -7.26 41.24
CA LYS A 205 -13.45 -6.67 42.57
C LYS A 205 -12.13 -7.04 43.26
N ALA A 206 -11.19 -6.09 43.19
CA ALA A 206 -10.65 -5.43 44.39
C ALA A 206 -10.04 -4.07 44.02
N THR A 207 -10.68 -3.00 44.51
CA THR A 207 -10.13 -1.66 44.69
C THR A 207 -9.20 -1.63 45.89
N ALA A 208 -8.05 -0.96 45.80
CA ALA A 208 -7.59 0.05 46.77
C ALA A 208 -6.16 0.49 46.43
N ALA A 209 -6.04 1.75 46.01
CA ALA A 209 -4.78 2.46 45.91
C ALA A 209 -4.28 2.81 47.33
N ALA A 210 -2.98 2.60 47.57
CA ALA A 210 -2.30 3.18 48.72
C ALA A 210 -1.82 4.60 48.34
N PRO A 211 -1.99 5.61 49.22
CA PRO A 211 -1.57 6.97 48.96
C PRO A 211 -0.04 7.11 49.05
N ALA A 212 0.57 7.70 48.02
CA ALA A 212 1.93 8.21 48.09
C ALA A 212 1.97 9.45 48.98
N ALA A 213 2.94 9.50 49.89
CA ALA A 213 3.16 10.61 50.81
C ALA A 213 3.45 11.94 50.06
N PRO A 214 2.82 13.06 50.44
CA PRO A 214 3.10 14.37 49.86
C PRO A 214 4.31 14.98 50.57
N GLY A 215 5.49 14.95 49.95
CA GLY A 215 6.68 15.50 50.62
C GLY A 215 7.97 15.67 49.81
N MET A 216 8.00 15.41 48.50
CA MET A 216 9.23 15.64 47.70
C MET A 216 8.97 16.30 46.33
N ALA A 217 7.85 17.03 46.20
CA ALA A 217 7.47 17.70 44.95
C ALA A 217 7.83 19.20 44.92
N ARG A 218 8.76 19.68 45.77
CA ARG A 218 9.05 21.13 45.87
C ARG A 218 10.51 21.56 45.83
N GLU A 219 11.43 20.69 45.41
CA GLU A 219 12.86 21.06 45.27
C GLU A 219 13.52 20.75 43.92
N PHE A 220 12.75 20.30 42.91
CA PHE A 220 13.27 20.07 41.54
C PHE A 220 12.72 21.06 40.50
N ALA A 221 12.34 22.27 40.92
CA ALA A 221 11.83 23.31 40.01
C ALA A 221 12.90 24.32 39.54
N ALA A 222 14.17 24.14 39.90
CA ALA A 222 15.23 25.11 39.61
C ALA A 222 16.50 24.46 39.01
N ALA A 223 16.34 23.63 37.98
CA ALA A 223 17.47 23.12 37.20
C ALA A 223 17.01 22.54 35.85
N ALA A 224 16.41 23.36 34.98
CA ALA A 224 15.95 22.90 33.65
C ALA A 224 17.02 23.03 32.54
N LYS A 225 18.15 23.69 32.81
CA LYS A 225 19.28 23.84 31.87
C LYS A 225 20.47 22.87 31.99
N PRO A 226 20.62 21.99 33.00
CA PRO A 226 21.74 21.04 33.04
C PRO A 226 21.48 19.72 32.29
N MET A 227 20.25 19.37 31.89
CA MET A 227 19.99 18.00 31.39
C MET A 227 20.51 17.74 29.98
N ALA A 228 20.42 18.68 29.03
CA ALA A 228 20.99 18.48 27.70
C ALA A 228 22.52 18.34 27.77
N GLU A 229 23.18 19.18 28.57
CA GLU A 229 24.63 19.14 28.78
C GLU A 229 25.07 17.89 29.58
N LEU A 230 24.27 17.47 30.57
CA LEU A 230 24.51 16.23 31.32
C LEU A 230 24.23 14.98 30.48
N ALA A 231 23.23 15.01 29.59
CA ALA A 231 22.89 13.92 28.66
C ALA A 231 23.92 13.80 27.53
N GLU A 232 24.44 14.92 27.05
CA GLU A 232 25.56 14.96 26.09
C GLU A 232 26.83 14.40 26.74
N ARG A 233 27.10 14.72 28.02
CA ARG A 233 28.26 14.19 28.77
C ARG A 233 28.09 12.73 29.22
N SER A 234 26.86 12.25 29.45
CA SER A 234 26.60 10.87 29.90
C SER A 234 26.53 9.87 28.76
N MET A 235 26.42 10.33 27.52
CA MET A 235 26.48 9.51 26.32
C MET A 235 27.61 9.97 25.40
N ALA A 236 28.84 9.60 25.72
CA ALA A 236 29.87 9.53 24.68
C ALA A 236 29.46 8.41 23.70
N ALA A 237 29.48 8.67 22.38
CA ALA A 237 29.20 7.62 21.40
C ALA A 237 30.17 6.45 21.60
N MET A 238 29.65 5.34 22.12
CA MET A 238 30.39 4.12 22.41
C MET A 238 30.45 3.19 21.20
N ALA A 239 30.15 3.66 19.99
CA ALA A 239 30.31 2.91 18.76
C ALA A 239 31.17 3.67 17.75
N THR A 240 31.92 2.94 16.93
CA THR A 240 32.57 3.44 15.72
C THR A 240 31.78 3.00 14.50
N GLY A 241 31.50 3.95 13.61
CA GLY A 241 30.87 3.67 12.34
C GLY A 241 31.91 3.32 11.28
N THR A 242 31.77 2.16 10.65
CA THR A 242 32.68 1.70 9.60
C THR A 242 31.87 1.30 8.37
N LYS A 243 32.26 1.78 7.19
CA LYS A 243 31.69 1.32 5.92
C LYS A 243 32.21 -0.09 5.61
N VAL A 244 31.31 -1.06 5.48
CA VAL A 244 31.63 -2.46 5.18
C VAL A 244 31.06 -2.81 3.80
N GLY A 245 31.88 -2.65 2.77
CA GLY A 245 31.43 -2.80 1.38
C GLY A 245 30.40 -1.73 0.99
N GLU A 246 29.18 -2.15 0.63
CA GLU A 246 28.04 -1.26 0.35
C GLU A 246 27.17 -0.96 1.59
N LEU A 247 27.37 -1.69 2.69
CA LEU A 247 26.62 -1.57 3.94
C LEU A 247 27.38 -0.73 4.98
N PHE A 248 26.69 -0.35 6.04
CA PHE A 248 27.28 0.40 7.15
C PHE A 248 27.23 -0.42 8.44
N SER A 249 28.30 -0.43 9.23
CA SER A 249 28.32 -1.14 10.51
C SER A 249 28.59 -0.21 11.69
N TYR A 250 27.82 -0.37 12.76
CA TYR A 250 28.08 0.21 14.07
C TYR A 250 28.80 -0.80 14.94
N GLU A 251 30.09 -0.59 15.18
CA GLU A 251 30.90 -1.46 16.04
C GLU A 251 30.94 -0.89 17.44
N SER A 252 30.58 -1.68 18.46
CA SER A 252 30.73 -1.25 19.86
C SER A 252 32.22 -1.07 20.21
N LYS A 253 32.58 0.08 20.77
CA LYS A 253 33.91 0.42 21.31
C LYS A 253 34.21 -0.36 22.58
N GLU A 254 33.19 -0.62 23.39
CA GLU A 254 33.29 -1.42 24.61
C GLU A 254 32.75 -2.82 24.38
N LYS A 255 33.34 -3.79 25.07
CA LYS A 255 32.86 -5.17 25.08
C LYS A 255 31.46 -5.22 25.70
N VAL A 256 30.57 -6.00 25.09
CA VAL A 256 29.17 -6.10 25.52
C VAL A 256 28.94 -7.44 26.21
N SER A 257 28.24 -7.43 27.34
CA SER A 257 27.82 -8.63 28.05
C SER A 257 26.30 -8.70 28.15
N ILE A 258 25.69 -9.79 27.67
CA ILE A 258 24.24 -9.99 27.64
C ILE A 258 23.95 -11.42 28.10
N ALA A 259 23.32 -11.56 29.27
CA ALA A 259 22.90 -12.87 29.75
C ALA A 259 21.86 -13.50 28.82
N ARG A 260 21.80 -14.84 28.79
CA ARG A 260 20.83 -15.58 27.97
C ARG A 260 19.39 -15.12 28.20
N GLY A 261 18.63 -14.99 27.11
CA GLY A 261 17.24 -14.54 27.15
C GLY A 261 17.04 -13.09 27.61
N LYS A 262 18.08 -12.27 27.60
CA LYS A 262 18.03 -10.83 27.93
C LYS A 262 18.32 -9.98 26.68
N ALA A 263 18.00 -8.70 26.80
CA ALA A 263 18.26 -7.70 25.77
C ALA A 263 19.16 -6.58 26.31
N ALA A 264 19.91 -5.94 25.42
CA ALA A 264 20.71 -4.76 25.73
C ALA A 264 20.46 -3.66 24.71
N MET A 265 20.55 -2.41 25.16
CA MET A 265 20.56 -1.23 24.29
C MET A 265 21.99 -0.72 24.19
N VAL A 266 22.62 -0.91 23.04
CA VAL A 266 23.99 -0.45 22.78
C VAL A 266 23.93 0.96 22.19
N PRO A 267 24.53 1.98 22.83
CA PRO A 267 24.57 3.34 22.28
C PRO A 267 25.35 3.39 20.97
N ILE A 268 24.71 3.86 19.90
CA ILE A 268 25.31 3.94 18.55
C ILE A 268 25.61 5.36 18.09
N ILE A 269 24.89 6.36 18.61
CA ILE A 269 25.09 7.77 18.26
C ILE A 269 24.66 8.68 19.41
N ALA A 270 25.42 9.76 19.61
CA ALA A 270 25.07 10.88 20.48
C ALA A 270 25.71 12.14 19.89
N GLN A 271 25.00 12.85 19.01
CA GLN A 271 25.54 13.99 18.27
C GLN A 271 24.49 15.08 18.08
N LYS A 272 24.95 16.34 18.02
CA LYS A 272 24.08 17.47 17.66
C LYS A 272 23.83 17.45 16.16
N MET A 273 22.55 17.49 15.81
CA MET A 273 22.06 17.49 14.44
C MET A 273 21.37 18.80 14.13
N LYS A 274 21.50 19.25 12.88
CA LYS A 274 20.68 20.34 12.36
C LYS A 274 19.37 19.78 11.82
N GLY A 275 18.33 20.59 11.95
CA GLY A 275 17.04 20.29 11.37
C GLY A 275 16.04 21.39 11.68
N ASP A 276 14.95 21.37 10.94
CA ASP A 276 13.93 22.41 11.00
C ASP A 276 12.64 21.82 11.57
N ARG A 277 12.06 22.53 12.56
CA ARG A 277 10.68 22.29 12.99
C ARG A 277 9.73 22.88 11.97
N VAL A 278 8.83 22.06 11.45
CA VAL A 278 7.85 22.44 10.44
C VAL A 278 6.48 21.87 10.76
N VAL A 279 5.45 22.47 10.18
CA VAL A 279 4.12 21.87 10.14
C VAL A 279 3.97 21.18 8.79
N TYR A 280 3.72 19.89 8.82
CA TYR A 280 3.58 19.07 7.62
C TYR A 280 2.11 18.74 7.36
N TYR A 281 1.71 18.73 6.10
CA TYR A 281 0.39 18.32 5.67
C TYR A 281 0.46 17.48 4.41
N LYS A 282 0.01 16.23 4.53
CA LYS A 282 -0.25 15.27 3.45
C LYS A 282 -1.58 14.62 3.75
N ALA A 283 -2.57 14.86 2.90
CA ALA A 283 -3.95 14.42 3.14
C ALA A 283 -4.07 12.89 3.33
N ALA A 284 -3.24 12.12 2.61
CA ALA A 284 -3.17 10.67 2.74
C ALA A 284 -2.58 10.18 4.07
N PHE A 285 -1.78 11.01 4.76
CA PHE A 285 -1.20 10.69 6.07
C PHE A 285 -2.12 11.10 7.21
N SER A 286 -2.63 12.34 7.17
CA SER A 286 -3.54 12.87 8.19
C SER A 286 -4.46 13.93 7.60
N PRO A 287 -5.75 13.95 7.95
CA PRO A 287 -6.67 15.03 7.56
C PRO A 287 -6.35 16.36 8.25
N LYS A 288 -5.52 16.35 9.30
CA LYS A 288 -5.06 17.55 10.04
C LYS A 288 -3.55 17.73 9.89
N PRO A 289 -3.06 18.98 9.88
CA PRO A 289 -1.62 19.25 9.91
C PRO A 289 -0.95 18.66 11.15
N VAL A 290 0.31 18.26 10.99
CA VAL A 290 1.13 17.63 12.02
C VAL A 290 2.41 18.41 12.24
N ASP A 291 2.85 18.54 13.48
CA ASP A 291 4.21 18.98 13.76
C ASP A 291 5.19 17.88 13.29
N ALA A 292 6.23 18.29 12.58
CA ALA A 292 7.25 17.43 12.03
C ALA A 292 8.64 18.06 12.17
N TYR A 293 9.67 17.21 12.11
CA TYR A 293 11.05 17.64 12.11
C TYR A 293 11.73 17.18 10.82
N ILE A 294 12.40 18.09 10.11
CA ILE A 294 13.23 17.74 8.97
C ILE A 294 14.61 17.34 9.52
N LEU A 295 14.81 16.03 9.68
CA LEU A 295 16.10 15.50 10.11
C LEU A 295 17.03 15.43 8.90
N LYS A 296 18.15 16.15 8.95
CA LYS A 296 19.22 16.03 7.96
C LYS A 296 20.38 15.24 8.57
N ASN A 297 20.78 14.16 7.92
CA ASN A 297 21.95 13.40 8.37
C ASN A 297 23.24 14.10 7.94
N GLU A 298 23.82 14.90 8.84
CA GLU A 298 25.13 15.54 8.62
C GLU A 298 26.31 14.73 9.17
N THR A 299 26.05 13.52 9.68
CA THR A 299 27.09 12.62 10.18
C THR A 299 27.70 11.80 9.05
N ASP A 300 28.81 11.16 9.33
CA ASP A 300 29.40 10.11 8.50
C ASP A 300 28.73 8.74 8.69
N LEU A 301 27.78 8.64 9.63
CA LEU A 301 27.05 7.43 9.96
C LEU A 301 25.82 7.26 9.05
N THR A 302 25.48 6.01 8.72
CA THR A 302 24.20 5.69 8.06
C THR A 302 23.16 5.34 9.12
N LEU A 303 22.12 6.14 9.30
CA LEU A 303 21.10 5.92 10.34
C LEU A 303 20.09 4.86 9.89
N GLU A 304 19.99 3.76 10.62
CA GLU A 304 19.02 2.69 10.34
C GLU A 304 17.58 3.12 10.66
N ALA A 305 16.59 2.59 9.93
CA ALA A 305 15.18 2.88 10.15
C ALA A 305 14.74 2.48 11.58
N GLY A 306 13.89 3.28 12.22
CA GLY A 306 13.55 3.05 13.62
C GLY A 306 12.63 4.08 14.25
N ALA A 307 12.23 3.81 15.49
CA ALA A 307 11.37 4.72 16.25
C ALA A 307 12.18 5.94 16.75
N LEU A 308 11.61 7.14 16.64
CA LEU A 308 12.19 8.39 17.11
C LEU A 308 11.25 9.08 18.10
N THR A 309 11.68 9.29 19.34
CA THR A 309 10.91 10.05 20.33
C THR A 309 11.43 11.47 20.44
N PHE A 310 10.52 12.45 20.45
CA PHE A 310 10.86 13.87 20.49
C PHE A 310 10.68 14.41 21.91
N PHE A 311 11.69 15.12 22.40
CA PHE A 311 11.68 15.78 23.70
C PHE A 311 11.98 17.26 23.55
N GLU A 312 11.35 18.08 24.39
CA GLU A 312 11.77 19.46 24.64
C GLU A 312 11.99 19.58 26.15
N GLU A 313 13.20 19.96 26.54
CA GLU A 313 13.66 19.88 27.94
C GLU A 313 13.45 18.47 28.53
N SER A 314 12.55 18.32 29.51
CA SER A 314 12.21 17.03 30.15
C SER A 314 10.84 16.48 29.71
N THR A 315 10.21 17.08 28.72
CA THR A 315 8.84 16.74 28.30
C THR A 315 8.84 16.05 26.94
N SER A 316 8.18 14.90 26.86
CA SER A 316 7.94 14.23 25.58
C SER A 316 6.90 15.00 24.78
N LEU A 317 7.23 15.33 23.53
CA LEU A 317 6.33 15.98 22.58
C LEU A 317 5.54 14.99 21.73
N GLY A 318 6.05 13.77 21.58
CA GLY A 318 5.47 12.76 20.70
C GLY A 318 6.50 11.77 20.18
N SER A 319 6.08 10.95 19.23
CA SER A 319 6.94 9.95 18.60
C SER A 319 6.64 9.90 17.10
N GLY A 320 7.73 9.80 16.33
CA GLY A 320 7.70 9.56 14.91
C GLY A 320 8.50 8.30 14.57
N ILE A 321 8.60 8.02 13.28
CA ILE A 321 9.34 6.89 12.74
C ILE A 321 10.27 7.43 11.67
N LEU A 322 11.56 7.10 11.75
CA LEU A 322 12.47 7.19 10.62
C LEU A 322 12.17 5.98 9.73
N SER A 323 11.52 6.21 8.59
CA SER A 323 10.86 5.16 7.82
C SER A 323 11.81 4.41 6.89
N HIS A 324 12.97 5.00 6.60
CA HIS A 324 14.01 4.42 5.76
C HIS A 324 15.40 4.66 6.33
N VAL A 325 16.36 3.88 5.84
CA VAL A 325 17.77 4.09 6.13
C VAL A 325 18.17 5.48 5.63
N LEU A 326 18.64 6.33 6.54
CA LEU A 326 19.04 7.69 6.25
C LEU A 326 20.56 7.77 6.10
N VAL A 327 21.04 7.72 4.87
CA VAL A 327 22.46 7.83 4.52
C VAL A 327 23.04 9.24 4.76
N PRO A 328 24.37 9.40 4.89
CA PRO A 328 25.01 10.71 5.00
C PRO A 328 24.57 11.70 3.90
N GLY A 329 24.23 12.92 4.31
CA GLY A 329 23.76 14.00 3.43
C GLY A 329 22.27 13.96 3.09
N ALA A 330 21.59 12.83 3.31
CA ALA A 330 20.15 12.72 3.07
C ALA A 330 19.33 13.43 4.17
N LYS A 331 18.06 13.68 3.88
CA LYS A 331 17.11 14.28 4.82
C LYS A 331 15.77 13.56 4.76
N GLU A 332 15.08 13.50 5.89
CA GLU A 332 13.74 12.91 6.01
C GLU A 332 12.85 13.81 6.88
N ILE A 333 11.57 13.90 6.51
CA ILE A 333 10.56 14.58 7.32
C ILE A 333 9.95 13.57 8.26
N ILE A 334 9.99 13.84 9.56
CA ILE A 334 9.50 12.93 10.58
C ILE A 334 8.35 13.61 11.35
N PRO A 335 7.09 13.31 11.00
CA PRO A 335 5.92 13.74 11.78
C PRO A 335 5.92 13.12 13.17
N TYR A 336 5.54 13.88 14.20
CA TYR A 336 5.56 13.40 15.58
C TYR A 336 4.36 13.78 16.45
N ALA A 337 3.58 14.79 16.07
CA ALA A 337 2.39 15.22 16.82
C ALA A 337 1.37 15.91 15.91
N LEU A 338 0.08 15.92 16.30
CA LEU A 338 -0.91 16.77 15.64
C LEU A 338 -0.67 18.23 16.01
N ASP A 339 -0.69 19.13 15.03
CA ASP A 339 -0.59 20.57 15.29
C ASP A 339 -1.96 21.13 15.74
N ALA A 340 -2.01 21.79 16.89
CA ALA A 340 -3.24 22.37 17.43
C ALA A 340 -3.53 23.81 16.95
N ALA A 341 -2.52 24.51 16.44
CA ALA A 341 -2.56 25.92 16.08
C ALA A 341 -2.83 26.15 14.58
N VAL A 342 -2.36 25.25 13.71
CA VAL A 342 -2.48 25.38 12.26
C VAL A 342 -3.66 24.55 11.74
N SER A 343 -4.51 25.18 10.93
CA SER A 343 -5.54 24.49 10.17
C SER A 343 -5.34 24.72 8.68
N ILE A 344 -5.47 23.65 7.89
CA ILE A 344 -5.42 23.70 6.42
C ILE A 344 -6.74 23.17 5.89
N THR A 345 -7.36 23.92 4.99
CA THR A 345 -8.60 23.52 4.32
C THR A 345 -8.38 23.55 2.81
N PRO A 346 -8.29 22.38 2.15
CA PRO A 346 -8.23 22.32 0.69
C PRO A 346 -9.60 22.58 0.07
N ALA A 347 -9.60 23.28 -1.06
CA ALA A 347 -10.72 23.39 -1.97
C ALA A 347 -10.21 23.21 -3.39
N VAL A 348 -10.83 22.33 -4.16
CA VAL A 348 -10.44 22.06 -5.56
C VAL A 348 -11.55 22.55 -6.47
N GLN A 349 -11.18 23.32 -7.49
CA GLN A 349 -12.08 23.78 -8.53
C GLN A 349 -11.52 23.38 -9.89
N SER A 350 -12.33 22.72 -10.72
CA SER A 350 -12.03 22.54 -12.14
C SER A 350 -12.76 23.62 -12.95
N GLN A 351 -12.03 24.26 -13.85
CA GLN A 351 -12.57 25.23 -14.79
C GLN A 351 -12.20 24.80 -16.21
N HIS A 352 -13.21 24.74 -17.07
CA HIS A 352 -13.00 24.58 -18.50
C HIS A 352 -12.88 25.96 -19.15
N GLU A 353 -11.71 26.27 -19.69
CA GLU A 353 -11.49 27.49 -20.45
C GLU A 353 -12.05 27.34 -21.87
N PRO A 354 -12.42 28.45 -22.54
CA PRO A 354 -12.83 28.39 -23.94
C PRO A 354 -11.76 27.74 -24.83
N ALA A 355 -12.20 27.12 -25.91
CA ALA A 355 -11.28 26.63 -26.93
C ALA A 355 -10.41 27.77 -27.45
N TYR A 356 -9.10 27.52 -27.57
CA TYR A 356 -8.13 28.49 -28.07
C TYR A 356 -7.51 28.06 -29.41
N LYS A 357 -7.79 26.83 -29.82
CA LYS A 357 -7.34 26.25 -31.08
C LYS A 357 -8.45 25.39 -31.65
N GLY A 358 -8.62 25.45 -32.97
CA GLY A 358 -9.50 24.56 -33.72
C GLY A 358 -8.74 23.99 -34.91
N LYS A 359 -9.08 22.77 -35.31
CA LYS A 359 -8.55 22.15 -36.52
C LYS A 359 -9.68 21.44 -37.25
N LEU A 360 -9.85 21.77 -38.52
CA LEU A 360 -10.80 21.11 -39.40
C LEU A 360 -10.05 20.13 -40.29
N ALA A 361 -10.46 18.88 -40.25
CA ALA A 361 -9.97 17.85 -41.17
C ALA A 361 -11.01 16.75 -41.34
N ASN A 362 -11.23 16.32 -42.59
CA ASN A 362 -12.05 15.15 -42.95
C ASN A 362 -13.45 15.18 -42.33
N GLY A 363 -14.07 16.37 -42.30
CA GLY A 363 -15.40 16.59 -41.73
C GLY A 363 -15.52 16.64 -40.21
N TYR A 364 -14.38 16.58 -39.50
CA TYR A 364 -14.32 16.79 -38.06
C TYR A 364 -13.69 18.13 -37.74
N LEU A 365 -14.33 18.85 -36.81
CA LEU A 365 -13.74 19.97 -36.11
C LEU A 365 -13.20 19.47 -34.78
N THR A 366 -11.88 19.47 -34.63
CA THR A 366 -11.20 19.22 -33.35
C THR A 366 -10.98 20.56 -32.67
N LEU A 367 -11.67 20.80 -31.56
CA LEU A 367 -11.43 21.95 -30.69
C LEU A 367 -10.49 21.54 -29.57
N THR A 368 -9.47 22.36 -29.33
CA THR A 368 -8.60 22.23 -28.17
C THR A 368 -8.89 23.37 -27.21
N SER A 369 -9.28 22.99 -26.00
CA SER A 369 -9.50 23.87 -24.87
C SER A 369 -8.54 23.52 -23.74
N VAL A 370 -8.45 24.40 -22.76
CA VAL A 370 -7.67 24.15 -21.55
C VAL A 370 -8.62 23.79 -20.43
N GLU A 371 -8.32 22.72 -19.71
CA GLU A 371 -8.90 22.48 -18.39
C GLU A 371 -7.87 22.90 -17.34
N THR A 372 -8.29 23.80 -16.46
CA THR A 372 -7.48 24.32 -15.36
C THR A 372 -8.03 23.78 -14.05
N LEU A 373 -7.23 23.00 -13.34
CA LEU A 373 -7.50 22.53 -11.99
C LEU A 373 -6.82 23.48 -11.01
N THR A 374 -7.60 24.13 -10.15
CA THR A 374 -7.08 25.05 -9.12
C THR A 374 -7.34 24.47 -7.73
N SER A 375 -6.27 24.07 -7.06
CA SER A 375 -6.25 23.65 -5.66
C SER A 375 -5.94 24.86 -4.79
N THR A 376 -6.92 25.33 -4.03
CA THR A 376 -6.77 26.43 -3.06
C THR A 376 -6.59 25.86 -1.66
N TRP A 377 -5.47 26.20 -1.04
CA TRP A 377 -5.09 25.84 0.31
C TRP A 377 -5.31 27.04 1.23
N LYS A 378 -6.39 27.01 2.02
CA LYS A 378 -6.60 28.01 3.07
C LYS A 378 -5.85 27.58 4.32
N ILE A 379 -4.77 28.28 4.65
CA ILE A 379 -3.87 28.00 5.76
C ILE A 379 -4.08 29.07 6.82
N ALA A 380 -4.51 28.67 8.02
CA ALA A 380 -4.68 29.59 9.15
C ALA A 380 -3.78 29.17 10.30
N ASN A 381 -2.92 30.07 10.75
CA ASN A 381 -2.11 29.92 11.96
C ASN A 381 -2.76 30.70 13.10
N LYS A 382 -3.37 29.99 14.05
CA LYS A 382 -3.98 30.58 15.26
C LYS A 382 -3.01 30.65 16.44
N GLY A 383 -1.76 30.25 16.22
CA GLY A 383 -0.69 30.28 17.20
C GLY A 383 -0.07 31.68 17.37
N LYS A 384 0.87 31.76 18.30
CA LYS A 384 1.61 32.99 18.64
C LYS A 384 2.94 33.15 17.90
N ASP A 385 3.40 32.08 17.27
CA ASP A 385 4.69 32.01 16.59
C ASP A 385 4.49 31.86 15.08
N GLU A 386 5.44 32.38 14.30
CA GLU A 386 5.53 32.09 12.88
C GLU A 386 5.79 30.61 12.65
N LYS A 387 5.12 30.02 11.66
CA LYS A 387 5.27 28.60 11.32
C LYS A 387 5.60 28.40 9.85
N ILE A 388 6.52 27.48 9.60
CA ILE A 388 6.83 26.98 8.25
C ILE A 388 5.91 25.80 8.00
N VAL A 389 5.03 25.91 7.00
CA VAL A 389 4.06 24.90 6.61
C VAL A 389 4.52 24.25 5.30
N LEU A 390 4.65 22.93 5.29
CA LEU A 390 4.93 22.11 4.12
C LEU A 390 3.66 21.38 3.69
N ILE A 391 3.26 21.55 2.44
CA ILE A 391 2.08 20.93 1.85
C ILE A 391 2.52 20.01 0.73
N ASP A 392 2.20 18.72 0.86
CA ASP A 392 2.41 17.73 -0.19
C ASP A 392 1.09 17.51 -0.95
N GLN A 393 1.03 18.04 -2.17
CA GLN A 393 -0.09 17.87 -3.09
C GLN A 393 0.20 16.71 -4.05
N PRO A 394 -0.70 15.73 -4.21
CA PRO A 394 -0.52 14.66 -5.19
C PRO A 394 -0.33 15.20 -6.62
N ILE A 395 0.64 14.65 -7.36
CA ILE A 395 0.86 15.00 -8.77
C ILE A 395 -0.19 14.28 -9.61
N ASN A 396 -0.95 15.04 -10.40
CA ASN A 396 -1.78 14.48 -11.44
C ASN A 396 -1.04 14.56 -12.78
N HIS A 397 -0.43 13.46 -13.22
CA HIS A 397 0.37 13.43 -14.46
C HIS A 397 -0.39 13.82 -15.75
N ALA A 398 -1.74 13.85 -15.72
CA ALA A 398 -2.52 14.35 -16.84
C ALA A 398 -2.50 15.89 -16.95
N PHE A 399 -2.12 16.58 -15.88
CA PHE A 399 -2.02 18.03 -15.82
C PHE A 399 -0.57 18.46 -15.63
N LYS A 400 -0.24 19.66 -16.11
CA LYS A 400 1.04 20.31 -15.93
C LYS A 400 0.89 21.41 -14.91
N LEU A 401 1.80 21.48 -13.94
CA LEU A 401 1.84 22.59 -12.98
C LEU A 401 2.14 23.91 -13.71
N VAL A 402 1.33 24.94 -13.46
CA VAL A 402 1.47 26.27 -14.09
C VAL A 402 1.68 27.35 -13.03
N GLU A 403 0.97 27.27 -11.91
CA GLU A 403 1.15 28.19 -10.80
C GLU A 403 1.20 27.41 -9.47
N PRO A 404 2.23 27.58 -8.62
CA PRO A 404 3.48 28.26 -8.93
C PRO A 404 4.21 27.57 -10.10
N ALA A 405 5.11 28.28 -10.78
CA ALA A 405 5.80 27.76 -11.98
C ALA A 405 6.60 26.46 -11.75
N LYS A 406 6.98 26.19 -10.49
CA LYS A 406 7.59 24.94 -10.04
C LYS A 406 7.29 24.70 -8.56
N ALA A 407 7.29 23.44 -8.15
CA ALA A 407 7.33 23.07 -6.74
C ALA A 407 8.71 23.35 -6.13
N GLU A 408 8.80 23.36 -4.80
CA GLU A 408 10.10 23.41 -4.13
C GLU A 408 10.82 22.07 -4.28
N GLU A 409 10.08 20.97 -4.14
CA GLU A 409 10.54 19.60 -4.34
C GLU A 409 9.43 18.73 -4.95
N GLU A 410 9.81 17.69 -5.67
CA GLU A 410 8.92 16.60 -6.09
C GLU A 410 9.36 15.33 -5.36
N VAL A 411 8.47 14.79 -4.51
CA VAL A 411 8.78 13.66 -3.63
C VAL A 411 7.61 12.69 -3.63
N GLU A 412 7.86 11.40 -3.85
CA GLU A 412 6.84 10.33 -3.80
C GLU A 412 5.55 10.64 -4.59
N ASN A 413 5.68 11.15 -5.81
CA ASN A 413 4.54 11.57 -6.63
C ASN A 413 3.69 12.71 -6.03
N HIS A 414 4.31 13.61 -5.27
CA HIS A 414 3.70 14.82 -4.74
C HIS A 414 4.57 16.06 -5.07
N TYR A 415 3.91 17.18 -5.37
CA TYR A 415 4.51 18.50 -5.33
C TYR A 415 4.57 18.98 -3.88
N ARG A 416 5.75 19.36 -3.41
CA ARG A 416 5.94 19.97 -2.10
C ARG A 416 6.02 21.49 -2.21
N PHE A 417 5.20 22.16 -1.42
CA PHE A 417 5.19 23.62 -1.31
C PHE A 417 5.44 24.06 0.12
N ARG A 418 6.36 25.02 0.30
CA ARG A 418 6.63 25.66 1.59
C ARG A 418 5.98 27.03 1.70
N GLN A 419 5.28 27.24 2.80
CA GLN A 419 4.58 28.46 3.12
C GLN A 419 4.98 28.94 4.51
N ILE A 420 5.49 30.17 4.61
CA ILE A 420 5.80 30.80 5.90
C ILE A 420 4.57 31.62 6.33
N ILE A 421 3.91 31.22 7.41
CA ILE A 421 2.66 31.82 7.89
C ILE A 421 2.91 32.46 9.26
N LYS A 422 2.73 33.78 9.35
CA LYS A 422 2.94 34.54 10.58
C LYS A 422 1.91 34.16 11.65
N ALA A 423 2.21 34.50 12.89
CA ALA A 423 1.27 34.35 14.00
C ALA A 423 -0.06 35.06 13.69
N ALA A 424 -1.18 34.42 14.02
CA ALA A 424 -2.55 34.90 13.75
C ALA A 424 -2.88 35.19 12.27
N GLU A 425 -2.05 34.77 11.31
CA GLU A 425 -2.29 34.98 9.88
C GLU A 425 -3.19 33.89 9.29
N THR A 426 -4.06 34.28 8.36
CA THR A 426 -4.72 33.35 7.42
C THR A 426 -4.28 33.72 6.00
N ARG A 427 -3.76 32.73 5.26
CA ARG A 427 -3.30 32.88 3.88
C ARG A 427 -4.00 31.87 2.97
N GLU A 428 -4.35 32.32 1.78
CA GLU A 428 -4.74 31.42 0.70
C GLU A 428 -3.55 31.21 -0.23
N PHE A 429 -3.18 29.95 -0.43
CA PHE A 429 -2.15 29.54 -1.36
C PHE A 429 -2.81 28.73 -2.50
N LYS A 430 -2.57 29.11 -3.75
CA LYS A 430 -3.20 28.49 -4.91
C LYS A 430 -2.19 27.71 -5.72
N VAL A 431 -2.60 26.52 -6.14
CA VAL A 431 -1.86 25.66 -7.07
C VAL A 431 -2.76 25.42 -8.28
N SER A 432 -2.32 25.89 -9.45
CA SER A 432 -3.00 25.78 -10.73
C SER A 432 -2.26 24.81 -11.63
N GLU A 433 -2.97 23.79 -12.08
CA GLU A 433 -2.47 22.79 -13.02
C GLU A 433 -3.36 22.80 -14.28
N ARG A 434 -2.76 22.66 -15.46
CA ARG A 434 -3.47 22.75 -16.74
C ARG A 434 -3.26 21.52 -17.60
N ARG A 435 -4.30 21.16 -18.35
CA ARG A 435 -4.17 20.20 -19.46
C ARG A 435 -4.92 20.68 -20.69
N ASP A 436 -4.42 20.29 -21.85
CA ASP A 436 -5.18 20.43 -23.08
C ASP A 436 -6.23 19.33 -23.15
N VAL A 437 -7.46 19.72 -23.46
CA VAL A 437 -8.59 18.83 -23.71
C VAL A 437 -8.99 18.98 -25.16
N SER A 438 -9.05 17.86 -25.88
CA SER A 438 -9.48 17.85 -27.28
C SER A 438 -10.89 17.30 -27.40
N GLN A 439 -11.78 18.05 -28.04
CA GLN A 439 -13.14 17.65 -28.36
C GLN A 439 -13.31 17.55 -29.87
N GLN A 440 -13.85 16.44 -30.36
CA GLN A 440 -14.17 16.26 -31.77
C GLN A 440 -15.67 16.49 -32.02
N ILE A 441 -15.96 17.28 -33.05
CA ILE A 441 -17.31 17.64 -33.46
C ILE A 441 -17.47 17.27 -34.93
N TYR A 442 -18.51 16.50 -35.24
CA TYR A 442 -18.83 16.13 -36.61
C TYR A 442 -19.65 17.24 -37.29
N LEU A 443 -19.08 17.86 -38.31
CA LEU A 443 -19.63 19.08 -38.93
C LEU A 443 -20.95 18.87 -39.68
N GLN A 444 -21.34 17.64 -40.01
CA GLN A 444 -22.65 17.40 -40.64
C GLN A 444 -23.82 17.46 -39.65
N ASN A 445 -23.55 17.26 -38.36
CA ASN A 445 -24.60 17.18 -37.32
C ASN A 445 -24.83 18.48 -36.58
N ILE A 446 -24.08 19.54 -36.90
CA ILE A 446 -24.23 20.85 -36.26
C ILE A 446 -25.29 21.70 -36.96
N ASN A 447 -25.97 22.51 -36.16
CA ASN A 447 -26.99 23.44 -36.67
C ASN A 447 -26.38 24.76 -37.12
N GLU A 448 -27.19 25.62 -37.75
CA GLU A 448 -26.76 26.92 -38.25
C GLU A 448 -26.13 27.80 -37.15
N ASP A 449 -26.76 27.88 -35.98
CA ASP A 449 -26.31 28.75 -34.88
C ASP A 449 -24.93 28.34 -34.36
N GLN A 450 -24.68 27.03 -34.24
CA GLN A 450 -23.38 26.48 -33.86
C GLN A 450 -22.31 26.79 -34.92
N ILE A 451 -22.62 26.64 -36.20
CA ILE A 451 -21.70 26.98 -37.28
C ILE A 451 -21.35 28.48 -37.24
N ARG A 452 -22.36 29.34 -37.06
CA ARG A 452 -22.16 30.80 -36.93
C ARG A 452 -21.37 31.18 -35.69
N PHE A 453 -21.55 30.44 -34.58
CA PHE A 453 -20.73 30.61 -33.38
C PHE A 453 -19.25 30.31 -33.67
N TYR A 454 -18.94 29.23 -34.39
CA TYR A 454 -17.56 28.91 -34.78
C TYR A 454 -16.96 29.93 -35.75
N ALA A 455 -17.74 30.45 -36.70
CA ALA A 455 -17.30 31.49 -37.62
C ALA A 455 -16.84 32.80 -36.92
N ARG A 456 -17.29 33.04 -35.68
CA ARG A 456 -16.96 34.23 -34.89
C ARG A 456 -15.75 34.05 -33.98
N GLN A 457 -15.21 32.84 -33.84
CA GLN A 457 -14.10 32.61 -32.92
C GLN A 457 -12.80 33.23 -33.46
N THR A 458 -12.05 33.88 -32.58
CA THR A 458 -10.84 34.63 -32.93
C THR A 458 -9.68 33.73 -33.35
N PHE A 459 -9.62 32.50 -32.83
CA PHE A 459 -8.53 31.56 -33.07
C PHE A 459 -8.56 30.87 -34.44
N PHE A 460 -9.64 30.99 -35.21
CA PHE A 460 -9.70 30.47 -36.59
C PHE A 460 -9.09 31.46 -37.58
N SER A 461 -8.41 30.92 -38.60
CA SER A 461 -7.95 31.70 -39.76
C SER A 461 -9.12 32.33 -40.54
N ASP A 462 -8.86 33.39 -41.29
CA ASP A 462 -9.90 34.04 -42.10
C ASP A 462 -10.50 33.10 -43.15
N LYS A 463 -9.69 32.16 -43.66
CA LYS A 463 -10.14 31.08 -44.55
C LYS A 463 -11.13 30.15 -43.85
N ALA A 464 -10.86 29.76 -42.60
CA ALA A 464 -11.76 28.93 -41.81
C ALA A 464 -13.05 29.66 -41.44
N LYS A 465 -12.97 30.95 -41.08
CA LYS A 465 -14.17 31.78 -40.83
C LYS A 465 -15.03 31.91 -42.08
N ALA A 466 -14.43 32.10 -43.25
CA ALA A 466 -15.13 32.14 -44.52
C ALA A 466 -15.81 30.79 -44.83
N PHE A 467 -15.12 29.68 -44.60
CA PHE A 467 -15.68 28.34 -44.75
C PHE A 467 -16.89 28.11 -43.83
N PHE A 468 -16.79 28.43 -42.53
CA PHE A 468 -17.94 28.31 -41.63
C PHE A 468 -19.10 29.23 -42.03
N THR A 469 -18.82 30.44 -42.53
CA THR A 469 -19.86 31.35 -43.02
C THR A 469 -20.59 30.78 -44.23
N GLU A 470 -19.86 30.20 -45.18
CA GLU A 470 -20.45 29.50 -46.33
C GLU A 470 -21.29 28.29 -45.87
N LEU A 471 -20.75 27.49 -44.95
CA LEU A 471 -21.41 26.31 -44.41
C LEU A 471 -22.72 26.68 -43.68
N ALA A 472 -22.72 27.76 -42.90
CA ALA A 472 -23.92 28.26 -42.22
C ALA A 472 -25.00 28.66 -43.23
N ASN A 473 -24.63 29.30 -44.34
CA ASN A 473 -25.57 29.71 -45.37
C ASN A 473 -26.17 28.51 -46.12
N LEU A 474 -25.37 27.47 -46.40
CA LEU A 474 -25.87 26.22 -46.98
C LEU A 474 -26.82 25.51 -46.00
N GLN A 475 -26.48 25.46 -44.71
CA GLN A 475 -27.33 24.86 -43.68
C GLN A 475 -28.64 25.63 -43.47
N ALA A 476 -28.62 26.97 -43.59
CA ALA A 476 -29.81 27.82 -43.53
C ALA A 476 -30.78 27.47 -44.68
N ARG A 477 -30.26 27.39 -45.92
CA ARG A 477 -31.04 27.00 -47.11
C ARG A 477 -31.62 25.59 -46.97
N ARG A 478 -30.84 24.65 -46.41
CA ARG A 478 -31.30 23.28 -46.14
C ARG A 478 -32.47 23.30 -45.17
N THR A 479 -32.33 24.04 -44.07
CA THR A 479 -33.35 24.17 -43.03
C THR A 479 -34.64 24.78 -43.58
N GLU A 480 -34.53 25.77 -44.47
CA GLU A 480 -35.68 26.36 -45.17
C GLU A 480 -36.40 25.35 -46.07
N ILE A 481 -35.67 24.59 -46.89
CA ILE A 481 -36.25 23.54 -47.75
C ILE A 481 -36.95 22.47 -46.90
N VAL A 482 -36.31 21.99 -45.83
CA VAL A 482 -36.91 20.99 -44.93
C VAL A 482 -38.20 21.51 -44.30
N ARG A 483 -38.21 22.78 -43.86
CA ARG A 483 -39.43 23.42 -43.32
C ARG A 483 -40.54 23.51 -44.36
N ASN A 484 -40.20 23.87 -45.60
CA ASN A 484 -41.15 23.95 -46.71
C ASN A 484 -41.74 22.57 -47.05
N VAL A 485 -40.90 21.54 -47.11
CA VAL A 485 -41.33 20.13 -47.31
C VAL A 485 -42.29 19.68 -46.22
N GLN A 486 -41.98 19.98 -44.95
CA GLN A 486 -42.88 19.67 -43.83
C GLN A 486 -44.24 20.37 -43.95
N ASN A 487 -44.25 21.65 -44.34
CA ASN A 487 -45.48 22.40 -44.56
C ASN A 487 -46.31 21.82 -45.73
N MET A 488 -45.67 21.57 -46.87
CA MET A 488 -46.30 20.97 -48.05
C MET A 488 -46.87 19.57 -47.74
N ASN A 489 -46.14 18.73 -47.01
CA ASN A 489 -46.66 17.43 -46.55
C ASN A 489 -47.90 17.59 -45.66
N GLY A 490 -47.90 18.57 -44.75
CA GLY A 490 -49.08 18.89 -43.96
C GLY A 490 -50.27 19.36 -44.81
N GLN A 491 -50.02 20.10 -45.90
CA GLN A 491 -51.06 20.50 -46.86
C GLN A 491 -51.61 19.31 -47.66
N VAL A 492 -50.73 18.43 -48.15
CA VAL A 492 -51.11 17.19 -48.84
C VAL A 492 -52.00 16.33 -47.95
N GLN A 493 -51.62 16.12 -46.69
CA GLN A 493 -52.44 15.35 -45.75
C GLN A 493 -53.83 15.96 -45.53
N ARG A 494 -53.91 17.29 -45.37
CA ARG A 494 -55.21 17.98 -45.22
C ARG A 494 -56.09 17.86 -46.46
N LEU A 495 -55.52 18.02 -47.65
CA LEU A 495 -56.25 17.91 -48.91
C LEU A 495 -56.71 16.48 -49.19
N SER A 496 -55.88 15.46 -48.92
CA SER A 496 -56.28 14.06 -49.06
C SER A 496 -57.45 13.70 -48.12
N ALA A 497 -57.38 14.10 -46.85
CA ALA A 497 -58.47 13.88 -45.90
C ALA A 497 -59.78 14.59 -46.33
N GLU A 498 -59.67 15.78 -46.91
CA GLU A 498 -60.80 16.51 -47.48
C GLU A 498 -61.40 15.80 -48.71
N GLN A 499 -60.55 15.27 -49.61
CA GLN A 499 -61.02 14.47 -50.75
C GLN A 499 -61.78 13.21 -50.29
N ASP A 500 -61.26 12.50 -49.28
CA ASP A 500 -61.94 11.32 -48.72
C ASP A 500 -63.30 11.68 -48.13
N ARG A 501 -63.37 12.81 -47.39
CA ARG A 501 -64.64 13.35 -46.88
C ARG A 501 -65.62 13.65 -48.02
N LEU A 502 -65.18 14.34 -49.06
CA LEU A 502 -66.02 14.70 -50.21
C LEU A 502 -66.50 13.47 -51.00
N ARG A 503 -65.62 12.46 -51.20
CA ARG A 503 -65.99 11.18 -51.85
C ARG A 503 -67.03 10.42 -51.03
N ASN A 504 -66.85 10.34 -49.72
CA ASN A 504 -67.81 9.71 -48.83
C ASN A 504 -69.17 10.43 -48.86
N ASN A 505 -69.17 11.77 -48.85
CA ASN A 505 -70.39 12.55 -48.95
C ASN A 505 -71.06 12.42 -50.34
N LEU A 506 -70.30 12.32 -51.43
CA LEU A 506 -70.86 12.08 -52.76
C LEU A 506 -71.55 10.71 -52.88
N ASN A 507 -71.01 9.69 -52.21
CA ASN A 507 -71.60 8.35 -52.17
C ASN A 507 -72.94 8.30 -51.42
N THR A 508 -73.24 9.28 -50.56
CA THR A 508 -74.51 9.34 -49.82
C THR A 508 -75.60 10.17 -50.51
N LEU A 509 -75.28 10.93 -51.56
CA LEU A 509 -76.25 11.75 -52.30
C LEU A 509 -77.09 10.93 -53.28
N GLN A 510 -78.40 11.19 -53.33
CA GLN A 510 -79.36 10.56 -54.23
C GLN A 510 -79.50 11.33 -55.57
N ASN A 511 -80.15 10.73 -56.57
CA ASN A 511 -80.37 11.38 -57.88
C ASN A 511 -81.64 12.25 -57.87
N THR A 512 -81.68 13.28 -57.02
CA THR A 512 -82.81 14.23 -56.99
C THR A 512 -82.43 15.60 -57.60
N PRO A 513 -83.38 16.34 -58.21
CA PRO A 513 -83.09 17.65 -58.82
C PRO A 513 -82.55 18.70 -57.83
N LYS A 514 -82.89 18.60 -56.54
CA LYS A 514 -82.40 19.50 -55.48
C LYS A 514 -80.94 19.21 -55.08
N GLU A 515 -80.46 17.98 -55.25
CA GLU A 515 -79.10 17.55 -54.89
C GLU A 515 -78.09 17.66 -56.04
N ALA A 516 -78.57 17.84 -57.28
CA ALA A 516 -77.74 17.98 -58.46
C ALA A 516 -76.76 19.16 -58.39
N GLU A 517 -77.19 20.31 -57.84
CA GLU A 517 -76.35 21.49 -57.69
C GLU A 517 -75.23 21.28 -56.65
N LEU A 518 -75.55 20.63 -55.52
CA LEU A 518 -74.58 20.32 -54.47
C LEU A 518 -73.54 19.31 -54.96
N ARG A 519 -73.98 18.27 -55.69
CA ARG A 519 -73.09 17.30 -56.35
C ARG A 519 -72.13 18.00 -57.29
N ALA A 520 -72.61 18.91 -58.14
CA ALA A 520 -71.75 19.66 -59.06
C ALA A 520 -70.69 20.50 -58.31
N ARG A 521 -71.03 21.14 -57.19
CA ARG A 521 -70.07 21.88 -56.36
C ARG A 521 -69.01 20.98 -55.74
N TRP A 522 -69.37 19.81 -55.22
CA TRP A 522 -68.41 18.88 -54.60
C TRP A 522 -67.51 18.19 -55.63
N VAL A 523 -68.04 17.84 -56.80
CA VAL A 523 -67.21 17.34 -57.92
C VAL A 523 -66.19 18.39 -58.36
N LYS A 524 -66.60 19.67 -58.43
CA LYS A 524 -65.67 20.76 -58.71
C LYS A 524 -64.61 20.90 -57.61
N ALA A 525 -65.00 20.87 -56.33
CA ALA A 525 -64.05 20.95 -55.22
C ALA A 525 -63.06 19.77 -55.20
N LEU A 526 -63.49 18.57 -55.59
CA LEU A 526 -62.61 17.40 -55.77
C LEU A 526 -61.61 17.61 -56.90
N SER A 527 -62.05 18.16 -58.04
CA SER A 527 -61.17 18.52 -59.16
C SER A 527 -60.13 19.55 -58.74
N ASP A 528 -60.56 20.64 -58.09
CA ASP A 528 -59.67 21.70 -57.60
C ASP A 528 -58.66 21.16 -56.55
N ALA A 529 -59.08 20.21 -55.72
CA ALA A 529 -58.20 19.55 -54.75
C ALA A 529 -57.20 18.62 -55.44
N GLU A 530 -57.59 17.91 -56.49
CA GLU A 530 -56.70 17.05 -57.28
C GLU A 530 -55.62 17.89 -57.97
N ASP A 531 -56.00 18.99 -58.62
CA ASP A 531 -55.06 19.91 -59.27
C ASP A 531 -54.03 20.47 -58.28
N LYS A 532 -54.49 20.85 -57.07
CA LYS A 532 -53.60 21.30 -55.99
C LYS A 532 -52.69 20.20 -55.46
N LEU A 533 -53.19 18.96 -55.34
CA LEU A 533 -52.36 17.82 -54.92
C LEU A 533 -51.28 17.51 -55.95
N VAL A 534 -51.59 17.56 -57.24
CA VAL A 534 -50.60 17.38 -58.33
C VAL A 534 -49.52 18.46 -58.24
N GLN A 535 -49.92 19.73 -58.07
CA GLN A 535 -48.97 20.84 -57.90
C GLN A 535 -48.10 20.67 -56.65
N LEU A 536 -48.68 20.32 -55.50
CA LEU A 536 -47.94 20.12 -54.25
C LEU A 536 -46.98 18.93 -54.32
N ARG A 537 -47.37 17.83 -54.97
CA ARG A 537 -46.49 16.67 -55.20
C ARG A 537 -45.32 17.03 -56.11
N GLY A 538 -45.57 17.75 -57.21
CA GLY A 538 -44.50 18.25 -58.08
C GLY A 538 -43.53 19.18 -57.33
N ALA A 539 -44.05 20.08 -56.48
CA ALA A 539 -43.24 20.95 -55.64
C ALA A 539 -42.45 20.16 -54.57
N LEU A 540 -43.02 19.10 -54.00
CA LEU A 540 -42.34 18.20 -53.06
C LEU A 540 -41.19 17.45 -53.73
N ASP A 541 -41.38 16.93 -54.95
CA ASP A 541 -40.33 16.24 -55.70
C ASP A 541 -39.17 17.20 -56.06
N GLU A 542 -39.50 18.43 -56.48
CA GLU A 542 -38.51 19.47 -56.74
C GLU A 542 -37.75 19.85 -55.46
N ALA A 543 -38.46 20.06 -54.34
CA ALA A 543 -37.87 20.38 -53.05
C ALA A 543 -36.97 19.24 -52.53
N GLY A 544 -37.40 17.99 -52.69
CA GLY A 544 -36.60 16.80 -52.34
C GLY A 544 -35.32 16.69 -53.17
N THR A 545 -35.40 16.99 -54.47
CA THR A 545 -34.24 17.05 -55.36
C THR A 545 -33.26 18.15 -54.94
N LYS A 546 -33.76 19.35 -54.66
CA LYS A 546 -32.95 20.48 -54.16
C LYS A 546 -32.29 20.14 -52.82
N GLN A 547 -33.01 19.49 -51.91
CA GLN A 547 -32.46 19.03 -50.63
C GLN A 547 -31.31 18.04 -50.84
N ARG A 548 -31.49 17.01 -51.68
CA ARG A 548 -30.43 16.02 -51.94
C ARG A 548 -29.18 16.65 -52.53
N VAL A 549 -29.32 17.53 -53.53
CA VAL A 549 -28.19 18.24 -54.15
C VAL A 549 -27.46 19.08 -53.10
N LEU A 550 -28.19 19.73 -52.21
CA LEU A 550 -27.60 20.54 -51.15
C LEU A 550 -26.87 19.68 -50.11
N ASP A 551 -27.42 18.51 -49.76
CA ASP A 551 -26.81 17.54 -48.84
C ASP A 551 -25.49 16.99 -49.42
N GLU A 552 -25.46 16.68 -50.72
CA GLU A 552 -24.23 16.26 -51.43
C GLU A 552 -23.19 17.39 -51.46
N GLN A 553 -23.61 18.63 -51.73
CA GLN A 553 -22.72 19.80 -51.72
C GLN A 553 -22.12 20.05 -50.33
N LEU A 554 -22.95 19.95 -49.27
CA LEU A 554 -22.52 20.06 -47.88
C LEU A 554 -21.50 18.98 -47.54
N ALA A 555 -21.82 17.71 -47.82
CA ALA A 555 -20.93 16.59 -47.53
C ALA A 555 -19.57 16.75 -48.23
N LYS A 556 -19.57 17.11 -49.52
CA LYS A 556 -18.37 17.33 -50.31
C LYS A 556 -17.51 18.47 -49.74
N LYS A 557 -18.10 19.63 -49.49
CA LYS A 557 -17.38 20.79 -48.91
C LYS A 557 -16.78 20.48 -47.54
N ILE A 558 -17.53 19.76 -46.69
CA ILE A 558 -17.09 19.35 -45.36
C ILE A 558 -15.88 18.41 -45.43
N LEU A 559 -15.86 17.49 -46.39
CA LEU A 559 -14.76 16.52 -46.56
C LEU A 559 -13.51 17.14 -47.19
N GLU A 560 -13.68 18.06 -48.15
CA GLU A 560 -12.57 18.68 -48.89
C GLU A 560 -11.84 19.76 -48.08
N TYR A 561 -12.49 20.35 -47.07
CA TYR A 561 -11.87 21.40 -46.28
C TYR A 561 -10.88 20.84 -45.24
N GLN A 562 -9.64 21.32 -45.32
CA GLN A 562 -8.60 21.12 -44.31
C GLN A 562 -7.99 22.47 -43.95
N GLY A 563 -7.95 22.79 -42.66
CA GLY A 563 -7.41 24.07 -42.18
C GLY A 563 -7.42 24.19 -40.67
N GLU A 564 -6.60 25.12 -40.17
CA GLU A 564 -6.52 25.51 -38.76
C GLU A 564 -7.21 26.87 -38.52
#